data_AF-A0A321LF39-F1
#
_entry.id   AF-A0A321LF39-F1
#
_cell.length_a   1.000
_cell.length_b   1.000
_cell.length_c   1.000
_cell.angle_alpha   90.00
_cell.angle_beta   90.00
_cell.angle_gamma   90.00
#
_symmetry.space_group_name_H-M   'P 1'
#
loop_
_entity.id
_entity.type
_entity.pdbx_description
1 polymer ?
#
loop_
_entity_poly.entity_id
_entity_poly.type
_entity_poly.pdbx_seq_one_letter_code
_entity_poly.pdbx_strand_id
1 'polypeptide(L)'
;MTRSTRTNTPESTSTPRRVLLLLAAVALILGILAIRHCAGLKAQYVDPIVTVEQWPVDERDEAKVMPPLRLADFPDTGEVYRTADRLREASALALVAALYAASELAGGRHPRDATALIANIASSVLVPPGIKLDGADGPAMLLSPLGKIQLRFRPDPLTVEVISIPGRREDGPALMVRIPGTGPGGEGGSVFIADWLGDIAPPPPFAGTSDCVRAGWIDQPFNQAEISGAEQQQLRVWLSAKRRP
;
A
#
# COMPACT_ATOMS: atom_id res chain seq x y z
N MET A 1 81.94 -49.18 -25.92
CA MET A 1 80.68 -48.70 -26.54
C MET A 1 79.58 -49.54 -25.91
N THR A 2 78.62 -49.04 -25.15
CA THR A 2 77.78 -47.85 -25.30
C THR A 2 77.22 -47.45 -23.93
N ARG A 3 77.34 -46.16 -23.57
CA ARG A 3 76.88 -45.57 -22.31
C ARG A 3 75.44 -45.09 -22.49
N SER A 4 74.49 -45.70 -21.77
CA SER A 4 73.07 -45.36 -21.83
C SER A 4 72.76 -44.21 -20.86
N THR A 5 72.39 -43.07 -21.41
CA THR A 5 71.96 -41.86 -20.70
C THR A 5 70.46 -41.95 -20.39
N ARG A 6 70.11 -42.14 -19.12
CA ARG A 6 68.73 -41.97 -18.62
C ARG A 6 68.40 -40.48 -18.50
N THR A 7 67.43 -40.03 -19.28
CA THR A 7 66.81 -38.71 -19.19
C THR A 7 65.69 -38.73 -18.14
N ASN A 8 65.85 -37.96 -17.07
CA ASN A 8 64.81 -37.71 -16.09
C ASN A 8 63.87 -36.62 -16.61
N THR A 9 62.61 -36.97 -16.88
CA THR A 9 61.52 -36.03 -17.13
C THR A 9 61.00 -35.43 -15.82
N PRO A 10 60.86 -34.09 -15.70
CA PRO A 10 60.29 -33.47 -14.52
C PRO A 10 58.78 -33.70 -14.44
N GLU A 11 58.35 -34.21 -13.29
CA GLU A 11 56.96 -34.43 -12.91
C GLU A 11 56.25 -33.07 -12.79
N SER A 12 55.36 -32.78 -13.73
CA SER A 12 54.54 -31.56 -13.72
C SER A 12 53.52 -31.63 -12.59
N THR A 13 53.81 -30.91 -11.50
CA THR A 13 52.97 -30.83 -10.30
C THR A 13 51.62 -30.22 -10.64
N SER A 14 50.55 -30.97 -10.35
CA SER A 14 49.13 -30.73 -10.60
C SER A 14 48.48 -29.67 -9.69
N THR A 15 49.22 -28.62 -9.36
CA THR A 15 48.83 -27.54 -8.44
C THR A 15 47.58 -26.75 -8.84
N PRO A 16 47.26 -26.46 -10.13
CA PRO A 16 46.12 -25.59 -10.45
C PRO A 16 44.75 -26.22 -10.19
N ARG A 17 44.64 -27.56 -10.29
CA ARG A 17 43.36 -28.26 -10.06
C ARG A 17 42.93 -28.24 -8.59
N ARG A 18 43.89 -28.34 -7.67
CA ARG A 18 43.60 -28.33 -6.23
C ARG A 18 43.14 -26.94 -5.76
N VAL A 19 43.74 -25.88 -6.31
CA VAL A 19 43.33 -24.49 -6.02
C VAL A 19 41.92 -24.21 -6.54
N LEU A 20 41.59 -24.67 -7.76
CA LEU A 20 40.26 -24.47 -8.33
C LEU A 20 39.17 -25.19 -7.51
N LEU A 21 39.44 -26.42 -7.04
CA LEU A 21 38.50 -27.18 -6.21
C LEU A 21 38.27 -26.53 -4.84
N LEU A 22 39.31 -25.97 -4.22
CA LEU A 22 39.17 -25.25 -2.94
C LEU A 22 38.36 -23.97 -3.10
N LEU A 23 38.57 -23.20 -4.16
CA LEU A 23 37.78 -22.00 -4.43
C LEU A 23 36.29 -22.31 -4.67
N ALA A 24 36.00 -23.37 -5.43
CA ALA A 24 34.62 -23.80 -5.66
C ALA A 24 33.92 -24.23 -4.37
N ALA A 25 34.62 -24.94 -3.48
CA ALA A 25 34.08 -25.35 -2.19
C ALA A 25 33.78 -24.16 -1.27
N VAL A 26 34.67 -23.16 -1.21
CA VAL A 26 34.46 -21.94 -0.42
C VAL A 26 33.28 -21.13 -0.95
N ALA A 27 33.16 -20.97 -2.26
CA ALA A 27 32.03 -20.27 -2.89
C ALA A 27 30.69 -20.96 -2.59
N LEU A 28 30.65 -22.29 -2.62
CA LEU A 28 29.45 -23.06 -2.29
C LEU A 28 29.03 -22.86 -0.83
N ILE A 29 29.98 -22.90 0.12
CA ILE A 29 29.70 -22.71 1.55
C ILE A 29 29.17 -21.30 1.80
N LEU A 30 29.78 -20.28 1.19
CA LEU A 30 29.32 -18.89 1.30
C LEU A 30 27.93 -18.70 0.69
N GLY A 31 27.62 -19.35 -0.44
CA GLY A 31 26.29 -19.33 -1.03
C GLY A 31 25.22 -19.93 -0.13
N ILE A 32 25.50 -21.08 0.51
CA ILE A 32 24.58 -21.73 1.45
C ILE A 32 24.35 -20.84 2.69
N LEU A 33 25.40 -20.22 3.21
CA LEU A 33 25.31 -19.29 4.34
C LEU A 33 24.48 -18.05 3.98
N ALA A 34 24.68 -17.47 2.79
CA ALA A 34 23.90 -16.33 2.31
C ALA A 34 22.42 -16.68 2.14
N ILE A 35 22.09 -17.83 1.55
CA ILE A 35 20.70 -18.30 1.41
C ILE A 35 20.06 -18.50 2.78
N ARG A 36 20.78 -19.09 3.74
CA ARG A 36 20.27 -19.29 5.11
C ARG A 36 20.06 -17.98 5.86
N HIS A 37 20.91 -16.98 5.61
CA HIS A 37 20.78 -15.66 6.21
C HIS A 37 19.60 -14.87 5.61
N CYS A 38 19.41 -14.94 4.29
CA CYS A 38 18.28 -14.32 3.60
C CYS A 38 16.94 -15.03 3.90
N ALA A 39 16.92 -16.36 4.01
CA ALA A 39 15.72 -17.13 4.35
C ALA A 39 15.30 -16.99 5.84
N GLY A 40 16.16 -16.40 6.68
CA GLY A 40 15.84 -16.02 8.07
C GLY A 40 14.97 -14.77 8.21
N LEU A 41 14.75 -14.02 7.13
CA LEU A 41 13.76 -12.95 7.06
C LEU A 41 12.37 -13.58 7.00
N LYS A 42 11.92 -14.14 8.13
CA LYS A 42 10.55 -14.57 8.34
C LYS A 42 9.65 -13.37 8.13
N ALA A 43 8.99 -13.30 6.97
CA ALA A 43 7.80 -12.50 6.80
C ALA A 43 6.78 -13.00 7.83
N GLN A 44 6.68 -12.29 8.96
CA GLN A 44 5.69 -12.58 9.97
C GLN A 44 4.33 -12.29 9.36
N TYR A 45 3.63 -13.36 8.99
CA TYR A 45 2.21 -13.35 8.69
C TYR A 45 1.50 -12.85 9.96
N VAL A 46 1.08 -11.59 9.93
CA VAL A 46 0.16 -11.05 10.91
C VAL A 46 -1.20 -11.58 10.49
N ASP A 47 -1.84 -12.35 11.37
CA ASP A 47 -3.25 -12.70 11.24
C ASP A 47 -4.02 -11.59 11.95
N PRO A 48 -4.54 -10.57 11.23
CA PRO A 48 -5.33 -9.52 11.87
C PRO A 48 -6.66 -10.15 12.28
N ILE A 49 -6.71 -10.71 13.49
CA ILE A 49 -8.00 -11.00 14.13
C ILE A 49 -8.62 -9.65 14.45
N VAL A 50 -9.41 -9.15 13.50
CA VAL A 50 -10.35 -8.06 13.73
C VAL A 50 -11.51 -8.68 14.50
N THR A 51 -11.47 -8.56 15.82
CA THR A 51 -12.62 -8.86 16.65
C THR A 51 -13.65 -7.77 16.38
N VAL A 52 -14.52 -8.01 15.39
CA VAL A 52 -15.72 -7.20 15.22
C VAL A 52 -16.58 -7.53 16.43
N GLU A 53 -16.70 -6.60 17.38
CA GLU A 53 -17.70 -6.70 18.44
C GLU A 53 -19.07 -6.73 17.77
N GLN A 54 -19.59 -7.94 17.54
CA GLN A 54 -20.98 -8.13 17.17
C GLN A 54 -21.80 -7.79 18.40
N TRP A 55 -22.55 -6.70 18.30
CA TRP A 55 -23.58 -6.34 19.26
C TRP A 55 -24.41 -7.60 19.56
N PRO A 56 -24.66 -7.96 20.83
CA PRO A 56 -25.45 -9.14 21.15
C PRO A 56 -26.86 -8.95 20.61
N VAL A 57 -27.14 -9.57 19.46
CA VAL A 57 -28.49 -9.78 18.95
C VAL A 57 -29.01 -10.99 19.70
N ASP A 58 -30.11 -10.83 20.44
CA ASP A 58 -30.78 -11.89 21.19
C ASP A 58 -30.97 -13.14 20.29
N GLU A 59 -30.29 -14.24 20.64
CA GLU A 59 -30.32 -15.54 19.95
C GLU A 59 -31.63 -16.30 20.21
N ARG A 60 -32.78 -15.66 19.99
CA ARG A 60 -34.11 -16.30 20.13
C ARG A 60 -35.00 -16.21 18.90
N ASP A 61 -34.43 -16.19 17.71
CA ASP A 61 -35.19 -16.51 16.51
C ASP A 61 -34.42 -17.51 15.64
N GLU A 62 -34.99 -18.70 15.57
CA GLU A 62 -34.47 -19.88 14.90
C GLU A 62 -34.21 -19.64 13.40
N ALA A 63 -33.03 -20.09 13.00
CA ALA A 63 -32.58 -20.49 11.67
C ALA A 63 -33.68 -20.71 10.61
N LYS A 64 -34.15 -19.63 9.99
CA LYS A 64 -34.59 -19.65 8.59
C LYS A 64 -33.34 -19.47 7.76
N VAL A 65 -32.86 -20.54 7.12
CA VAL A 65 -31.75 -20.51 6.17
C VAL A 65 -32.09 -19.49 5.08
N MET A 66 -31.62 -18.26 5.28
CA MET A 66 -31.71 -17.22 4.27
C MET A 66 -30.78 -17.64 3.12
N PRO A 67 -31.23 -17.57 1.86
CA PRO A 67 -30.32 -17.58 0.72
C PRO A 67 -29.24 -16.52 0.99
N PRO A 68 -27.99 -16.69 0.50
CA PRO A 68 -26.99 -15.63 0.63
C PRO A 68 -27.63 -14.34 0.14
N LEU A 69 -27.79 -13.38 1.06
CA LEU A 69 -28.29 -12.05 0.77
C LEU A 69 -27.43 -11.53 -0.37
N ARG A 70 -27.99 -11.55 -1.58
CA ARG A 70 -27.42 -10.75 -2.66
C ARG A 70 -27.47 -9.34 -2.13
N LEU A 71 -26.35 -8.62 -2.19
CA LEU A 71 -26.20 -7.20 -1.84
C LEU A 71 -27.21 -6.27 -2.56
N ALA A 72 -28.11 -6.81 -3.37
CA ALA A 72 -29.06 -6.12 -4.23
C ALA A 72 -30.38 -5.72 -3.54
N ASP A 73 -30.70 -6.23 -2.35
CA ASP A 73 -32.03 -6.05 -1.74
C ASP A 73 -32.06 -5.19 -0.46
N PHE A 74 -30.98 -4.47 -0.13
CA PHE A 74 -31.13 -3.35 0.80
C PHE A 74 -31.76 -2.18 0.05
N PRO A 75 -32.87 -1.57 0.53
CA PRO A 75 -33.45 -0.36 -0.06
C PRO A 75 -32.55 0.88 0.09
N ASP A 76 -31.27 0.69 0.39
CA ASP A 76 -30.33 1.69 0.84
C ASP A 76 -29.42 2.16 -0.30
N THR A 77 -29.99 2.38 -1.49
CA THR A 77 -29.31 3.09 -2.58
C THR A 77 -29.28 4.61 -2.33
N GLY A 78 -29.27 5.03 -1.06
CA GLY A 78 -29.28 6.43 -0.66
C GLY A 78 -27.94 7.10 -0.88
N GLU A 79 -27.95 8.43 -0.85
CA GLU A 79 -26.75 9.27 -0.98
C GLU A 79 -25.65 8.87 0.02
N VAL A 80 -26.03 8.58 1.26
CA VAL A 80 -25.10 8.18 2.34
C VAL A 80 -24.37 6.89 1.99
N TYR A 81 -25.09 5.88 1.51
CA TYR A 81 -24.51 4.60 1.11
C TYR A 81 -23.51 4.77 -0.03
N ARG A 82 -23.89 5.52 -1.09
CA ARG A 82 -23.01 5.79 -2.23
C ARG A 82 -21.79 6.62 -1.85
N THR A 83 -21.95 7.57 -0.93
CA THR A 83 -20.86 8.36 -0.37
C THR A 83 -19.89 7.45 0.40
N ALA A 84 -20.42 6.53 1.21
CA ALA A 84 -19.60 5.56 1.96
C ALA A 84 -18.84 4.59 1.03
N ASP A 85 -19.48 4.12 -0.04
CA ASP A 85 -18.83 3.28 -1.06
C ASP A 85 -17.69 4.03 -1.75
N ARG A 86 -17.93 5.27 -2.19
CA ARG A 86 -16.90 6.14 -2.78
C ARG A 86 -15.76 6.44 -1.81
N LEU A 87 -16.07 6.65 -0.54
CA LEU A 87 -15.06 6.86 0.51
C LEU A 87 -14.20 5.60 0.68
N ARG A 88 -14.81 4.41 0.67
CA ARG A 88 -14.12 3.12 0.75
C ARG A 88 -13.20 2.92 -0.45
N GLU A 89 -13.69 3.19 -1.66
CA GLU A 89 -12.89 3.13 -2.90
C GLU A 89 -11.70 4.09 -2.86
N ALA A 90 -11.94 5.36 -2.52
CA ALA A 90 -10.89 6.37 -2.45
C ALA A 90 -9.84 6.03 -1.38
N SER A 91 -10.27 5.55 -0.21
CA SER A 91 -9.37 5.16 0.88
C SER A 91 -8.54 3.93 0.52
N ALA A 92 -9.16 2.92 -0.09
CA ALA A 92 -8.46 1.73 -0.55
C ALA A 92 -7.40 2.09 -1.59
N LEU A 93 -7.76 2.92 -2.58
CA LEU A 93 -6.82 3.38 -3.59
C LEU A 93 -5.67 4.21 -2.99
N ALA A 94 -5.98 5.13 -2.06
CA ALA A 94 -4.97 5.94 -1.38
C ALA A 94 -3.98 5.06 -0.61
N LEU A 95 -4.48 4.07 0.13
CA LEU A 95 -3.67 3.14 0.91
C LEU A 95 -2.79 2.27 0.02
N VAL A 96 -3.36 1.67 -1.02
CA VAL A 96 -2.62 0.86 -2.00
C VAL A 96 -1.52 1.70 -2.64
N ALA A 97 -1.82 2.91 -3.07
CA ALA A 97 -0.86 3.80 -3.70
C ALA A 97 0.27 4.21 -2.75
N ALA A 98 -0.06 4.54 -1.50
CA ALA A 98 0.92 4.88 -0.49
C ALA A 98 1.84 3.70 -0.14
N LEU A 99 1.26 2.51 0.07
CA LEU A 99 2.01 1.29 0.36
C LEU A 99 2.89 0.85 -0.82
N TYR A 100 2.35 0.92 -2.04
CA TYR A 100 3.12 0.62 -3.24
C TYR A 100 4.30 1.58 -3.37
N ALA A 101 4.06 2.89 -3.28
CA ALA A 101 5.13 3.88 -3.37
C ALA A 101 6.16 3.73 -2.26
N ALA A 102 5.75 3.46 -1.01
CA ALA A 102 6.66 3.19 0.09
C ALA A 102 7.50 1.93 -0.15
N SER A 103 6.89 0.86 -0.67
CA SER A 103 7.60 -0.38 -1.03
C SER A 103 8.62 -0.14 -2.14
N GLU A 104 8.28 0.65 -3.15
CA GLU A 104 9.21 1.01 -4.22
C GLU A 104 10.41 1.77 -3.66
N LEU A 105 10.16 2.80 -2.83
CA LEU A 105 11.21 3.60 -2.22
C LEU A 105 12.13 2.75 -1.33
N ALA A 106 11.57 1.83 -0.55
CA ALA A 106 12.35 0.87 0.25
C ALA A 106 13.21 -0.07 -0.61
N GLY A 107 12.73 -0.41 -1.82
CA GLY A 107 13.46 -1.19 -2.82
C GLY A 107 14.41 -0.37 -3.71
N GLY A 108 14.55 0.94 -3.48
CA GLY A 108 15.38 1.84 -4.29
C GLY A 108 14.75 2.24 -5.63
N ARG A 109 13.51 1.82 -5.90
CA ARG A 109 12.72 2.27 -7.06
C ARG A 109 11.95 3.54 -6.70
N HIS A 110 11.84 4.46 -7.66
CA HIS A 110 11.20 5.75 -7.41
C HIS A 110 10.11 5.97 -8.47
N PRO A 111 8.82 5.82 -8.11
CA PRO A 111 7.74 6.28 -8.97
C PRO A 111 7.95 7.78 -9.23
N ARG A 112 8.01 8.19 -10.51
CA ARG A 112 8.29 9.59 -10.86
C ARG A 112 7.08 10.50 -10.67
N ASP A 113 5.91 9.99 -11.01
CA ASP A 113 4.66 10.73 -11.03
C ASP A 113 3.46 9.82 -10.75
N ALA A 114 2.30 10.45 -10.58
CA ALA A 114 1.03 9.77 -10.30
C ALA A 114 0.60 8.81 -11.42
N THR A 115 0.91 9.13 -12.68
CA THR A 115 0.55 8.30 -13.83
C THR A 115 1.33 6.99 -13.83
N ALA A 116 2.63 7.05 -13.60
CA ALA A 116 3.49 5.88 -13.46
C ALA A 116 3.07 5.03 -12.25
N LEU A 117 2.74 5.68 -11.14
CA LEU A 117 2.25 5.00 -9.93
C LEU A 117 0.97 4.20 -10.22
N ILE A 118 -0.04 4.83 -10.81
CA ILE A 118 -1.29 4.15 -11.16
C ILE A 118 -1.10 3.04 -12.18
N ALA A 119 -0.30 3.26 -13.22
CA ALA A 119 -0.05 2.23 -14.24
C ALA A 119 0.54 0.95 -13.62
N ASN A 120 1.45 1.11 -12.64
CA ASN A 120 2.06 -0.01 -11.93
C ASN A 120 1.09 -0.68 -10.94
N ILE A 121 0.23 0.09 -10.27
CA ILE A 121 -0.81 -0.45 -9.39
C ILE A 121 -1.82 -1.26 -10.20
N ALA A 122 -2.22 -0.75 -11.36
CA ALA A 122 -3.15 -1.40 -12.29
C ALA A 122 -2.58 -2.70 -12.87
N SER A 123 -1.30 -2.70 -13.28
CA SER A 123 -0.63 -3.91 -13.77
C SER A 123 -0.46 -4.99 -12.69
N SER A 124 -0.47 -4.59 -11.42
CA SER A 124 -0.37 -5.48 -10.27
C SER A 124 -1.72 -5.99 -9.74
N VAL A 125 -2.85 -5.64 -10.40
CA VAL A 125 -4.21 -6.03 -9.99
C VAL A 125 -4.55 -5.54 -8.56
N LEU A 126 -4.01 -4.39 -8.17
CA LEU A 126 -4.24 -3.79 -6.85
C LEU A 126 -5.28 -2.65 -6.88
N VAL A 127 -5.90 -2.40 -8.02
CA VAL A 127 -6.96 -1.38 -8.17
C VAL A 127 -8.27 -1.95 -7.59
N PRO A 128 -9.04 -1.17 -6.80
CA PRO A 128 -10.34 -1.62 -6.29
C PRO A 128 -11.28 -2.09 -7.42
N PRO A 129 -12.17 -3.05 -7.15
CA PRO A 129 -13.04 -3.63 -8.17
C PRO A 129 -13.95 -2.57 -8.79
N GLY A 130 -14.18 -2.67 -10.10
CA GLY A 130 -15.02 -1.72 -10.84
C GLY A 130 -14.32 -0.43 -11.28
N ILE A 131 -13.13 -0.12 -10.73
CA ILE A 131 -12.35 1.04 -11.12
C ILE A 131 -11.51 0.74 -12.37
N LYS A 132 -11.48 1.68 -13.32
CA LYS A 132 -10.74 1.58 -14.58
C LYS A 132 -9.86 2.81 -14.80
N LEU A 133 -8.77 2.66 -15.54
CA LEU A 133 -7.94 3.79 -15.95
C LEU A 133 -8.69 4.66 -16.97
N ASP A 134 -8.67 5.96 -16.75
CA ASP A 134 -9.12 6.94 -17.73
C ASP A 134 -7.91 7.53 -18.45
N GLY A 135 -7.75 7.19 -19.73
CA GLY A 135 -6.70 7.73 -20.57
C GLY A 135 -7.06 9.06 -21.25
N ALA A 136 -8.31 9.52 -21.14
CA ALA A 136 -8.83 10.66 -21.91
C ALA A 136 -8.86 11.97 -21.10
N ASP A 137 -9.23 11.89 -19.82
CA ASP A 137 -9.57 13.08 -19.02
C ASP A 137 -8.41 13.67 -18.19
N GLY A 138 -7.19 13.17 -18.39
CA GLY A 138 -5.96 13.75 -17.81
C GLY A 138 -5.05 12.73 -17.13
N PRO A 139 -3.87 13.16 -16.67
CA PRO A 139 -2.93 12.28 -15.99
C PRO A 139 -3.54 11.75 -14.68
N ALA A 140 -3.30 10.47 -14.40
CA ALA A 140 -3.68 9.84 -13.14
C ALA A 140 -5.20 9.86 -12.81
N MET A 141 -6.04 9.87 -13.84
CA MET A 141 -7.49 9.75 -13.71
C MET A 141 -7.97 8.30 -13.78
N LEU A 142 -8.95 7.97 -12.95
CA LEU A 142 -9.65 6.69 -12.97
C LEU A 142 -11.18 6.91 -13.00
N LEU A 143 -11.89 5.96 -13.60
CA LEU A 143 -13.34 5.88 -13.64
C LEU A 143 -13.82 4.88 -12.59
N SER A 144 -14.79 5.28 -11.76
CA SER A 144 -15.53 4.44 -10.82
C SER A 144 -16.99 4.34 -11.28
N PRO A 145 -17.74 3.30 -10.90
CA PRO A 145 -19.18 3.24 -11.14
C PRO A 145 -19.96 4.48 -10.65
N LEU A 146 -19.47 5.15 -9.60
CA LEU A 146 -20.13 6.28 -8.94
C LEU A 146 -19.46 7.64 -9.24
N GLY A 147 -18.52 7.70 -10.19
CA GLY A 147 -17.89 8.95 -10.58
C GLY A 147 -16.47 8.84 -11.11
N LYS A 148 -15.68 9.90 -10.90
CA LYS A 148 -14.29 10.00 -11.33
C LYS A 148 -13.37 10.08 -10.13
N ILE A 149 -12.17 9.53 -10.24
CA ILE A 149 -11.18 9.51 -9.17
C ILE A 149 -9.86 10.07 -9.71
N GLN A 150 -9.38 11.17 -9.14
CA GLN A 150 -8.08 11.75 -9.44
C GLN A 150 -7.07 11.31 -8.37
N LEU A 151 -5.92 10.78 -8.78
CA LEU A 151 -4.80 10.54 -7.88
C LEU A 151 -3.74 11.61 -8.08
N ARG A 152 -3.24 12.15 -6.97
CA ARG A 152 -2.06 13.02 -6.94
C ARG A 152 -1.00 12.35 -6.09
N PHE A 153 0.24 12.45 -6.54
CA PHE A 153 1.37 11.81 -5.89
C PHE A 153 2.57 12.76 -5.86
N ARG A 154 3.23 12.80 -4.70
CA ARG A 154 4.51 13.46 -4.50
C ARG A 154 5.44 12.49 -3.78
N PRO A 155 6.66 12.25 -4.29
CA PRO A 155 7.59 11.30 -3.68
C PRO A 155 8.32 11.86 -2.44
N ASP A 156 8.53 13.19 -2.37
CA ASP A 156 9.24 13.84 -1.26
C ASP A 156 8.56 15.16 -0.82
N PRO A 157 8.02 15.24 0.41
CA PRO A 157 7.74 14.10 1.28
C PRO A 157 6.73 13.17 0.60
N LEU A 158 6.84 11.87 0.85
CA LEU A 158 5.92 10.86 0.32
C LEU A 158 4.49 11.24 0.69
N THR A 159 3.67 11.61 -0.29
CA THR A 159 2.28 12.00 -0.09
C THR A 159 1.42 11.56 -1.28
N VAL A 160 0.28 10.97 -0.96
CA VAL A 160 -0.76 10.57 -1.90
C VAL A 160 -2.04 11.34 -1.55
N GLU A 161 -2.70 11.91 -2.55
CA GLU A 161 -4.07 12.39 -2.45
C GLU A 161 -4.94 11.65 -3.46
N VAL A 162 -6.11 11.20 -3.03
CA VAL A 162 -7.13 10.61 -3.89
C VAL A 162 -8.39 11.44 -3.77
N ILE A 163 -8.80 12.06 -4.87
CA ILE A 163 -9.98 12.92 -4.94
C ILE A 163 -11.06 12.16 -5.71
N SER A 164 -12.14 11.79 -5.03
CA SER A 164 -13.33 11.23 -5.65
C SER A 164 -14.32 12.35 -5.95
N ILE A 165 -14.67 12.49 -7.23
CA ILE A 165 -15.67 13.44 -7.74
C ILE A 165 -16.92 12.64 -8.11
N PRO A 166 -18.10 12.98 -7.57
CA PRO A 166 -19.33 12.25 -7.86
C PRO A 166 -19.69 12.33 -9.35
N GLY A 167 -20.24 11.25 -9.90
CA GLY A 167 -20.78 11.25 -11.25
C GLY A 167 -22.10 12.02 -11.36
N ARG A 168 -22.89 11.99 -10.28
CA ARG A 168 -24.19 12.67 -10.18
C ARG A 168 -24.40 13.26 -8.79
N ARG A 169 -25.35 14.19 -8.67
CA ARG A 169 -25.65 14.85 -7.39
C ARG A 169 -26.09 13.86 -6.31
N GLU A 170 -26.81 12.81 -6.69
CA GLU A 170 -27.27 11.74 -5.81
C GLU A 170 -26.18 10.76 -5.35
N ASP A 171 -24.94 10.90 -5.84
CA ASP A 171 -23.77 10.13 -5.40
C ASP A 171 -23.01 10.82 -4.25
N GLY A 172 -23.56 11.92 -3.73
CA GLY A 172 -23.04 12.66 -2.59
C GLY A 172 -21.94 13.67 -2.93
N PRO A 173 -21.28 14.26 -1.91
CA PRO A 173 -20.26 15.29 -2.09
C PRO A 173 -18.96 14.73 -2.68
N ALA A 174 -18.07 15.61 -3.14
CA ALA A 174 -16.69 15.18 -3.43
C ALA A 174 -15.95 14.87 -2.14
N LEU A 175 -15.03 13.91 -2.26
CA LEU A 175 -14.25 13.38 -1.15
C LEU A 175 -12.77 13.47 -1.52
N MET A 176 -11.91 13.80 -0.57
CA MET A 176 -10.46 13.76 -0.75
C MET A 176 -9.84 13.00 0.41
N VAL A 177 -9.13 11.93 0.11
CA VAL A 177 -8.37 11.15 1.08
C VAL A 177 -6.89 11.46 0.88
N ARG A 178 -6.17 11.79 1.96
CA ARG A 178 -4.76 12.15 1.93
C ARG A 178 -3.95 11.26 2.88
N ILE A 179 -2.83 10.71 2.41
CA ILE A 179 -1.91 9.87 3.18
C ILE A 179 -0.46 10.26 2.88
N PRO A 180 0.36 10.62 3.89
CA PRO A 180 -0.04 10.95 5.25
C PRO A 180 -0.91 12.23 5.27
N GLY A 181 -1.71 12.39 6.31
CA GLY A 181 -2.58 13.55 6.54
C GLY A 181 -1.80 14.82 6.89
N THR A 182 -2.49 15.96 6.93
CA THR A 182 -1.89 17.29 7.16
C THR A 182 -1.96 17.81 8.60
N GLY A 183 -2.43 17.00 9.54
CA GLY A 183 -2.47 17.36 10.96
C GLY A 183 -1.08 17.55 11.59
N PRO A 184 -0.99 18.22 12.75
CA PRO A 184 0.28 18.53 13.44
C PRO A 184 1.10 17.30 13.84
N GLY A 185 0.52 16.10 13.81
CA GLY A 185 1.24 14.84 13.97
C GLY A 185 1.68 14.18 12.66
N GLY A 186 1.07 14.47 11.51
CA GLY A 186 1.33 13.79 10.22
C GLY A 186 1.19 12.26 10.26
N GLU A 187 0.76 11.68 11.38
CA GLU A 187 0.85 10.24 11.68
C GLU A 187 -0.39 9.46 11.22
N GLY A 188 -1.48 10.15 10.86
CA GLY A 188 -2.72 9.54 10.34
C GLY A 188 -3.07 10.05 8.95
N GLY A 189 -4.00 9.40 8.25
CA GLY A 189 -4.60 9.96 7.05
C GLY A 189 -5.50 11.17 7.36
N SER A 190 -5.92 11.91 6.35
CA SER A 190 -6.99 12.92 6.46
C SER A 190 -8.08 12.64 5.43
N VAL A 191 -9.34 12.86 5.80
CA VAL A 191 -10.48 12.86 4.86
C VAL A 191 -11.02 14.26 4.81
N PHE A 192 -11.23 14.78 3.61
CA PHE A 192 -11.92 16.03 3.40
C PHE A 192 -13.20 15.79 2.61
N ILE A 193 -14.27 16.46 3.01
CA ILE A 193 -15.58 16.38 2.33
C ILE A 193 -15.94 17.79 1.87
N ALA A 194 -16.29 17.94 0.59
CA ALA A 194 -16.79 19.22 0.09
C ALA A 194 -18.11 19.59 0.78
N ASP A 195 -18.28 20.85 1.15
CA ASP A 195 -19.49 21.37 1.82
C ASP A 195 -20.66 21.66 0.84
N TRP A 196 -20.46 21.47 -0.47
CA TRP A 196 -21.50 21.57 -1.49
C TRP A 196 -21.53 20.40 -2.48
N LEU A 197 -22.66 20.27 -3.17
CA LEU A 197 -22.90 19.30 -4.24
C LEU A 197 -22.92 20.03 -5.59
N GLY A 198 -21.98 19.76 -6.51
CA GLY A 198 -22.00 20.36 -7.87
C GLY A 198 -20.63 20.61 -8.49
N ASP A 199 -20.45 21.77 -9.14
CA ASP A 199 -19.18 22.24 -9.73
C ASP A 199 -18.11 22.36 -8.64
N ILE A 200 -17.43 21.25 -8.40
CA ILE A 200 -16.43 21.14 -7.36
C ILE A 200 -15.08 21.48 -7.97
N ALA A 201 -14.51 22.60 -7.52
CA ALA A 201 -13.11 22.91 -7.75
C ALA A 201 -12.28 22.19 -6.68
N PRO A 202 -11.49 21.16 -7.04
CA PRO A 202 -10.58 20.55 -6.08
C PRO A 202 -9.54 21.58 -5.63
N PRO A 203 -9.07 21.52 -4.38
CA PRO A 203 -8.04 22.44 -3.91
C PRO A 203 -6.74 22.22 -4.69
N PRO A 204 -5.79 23.17 -4.63
CA PRO A 204 -4.45 22.95 -5.19
C PRO A 204 -3.83 21.65 -4.66
N PRO A 205 -2.99 20.95 -5.45
CA PRO A 205 -2.31 19.74 -5.00
C PRO A 205 -1.58 19.94 -3.68
N PHE A 206 -1.83 19.05 -2.71
CA PHE A 206 -1.17 19.07 -1.39
C PHE A 206 -1.35 20.38 -0.62
N ALA A 207 -2.45 21.10 -0.85
CA ALA A 207 -2.80 22.31 -0.11
C ALA A 207 -2.93 22.03 1.40
N GLY A 208 -2.50 22.99 2.22
CA GLY A 208 -2.65 22.91 3.67
C GLY A 208 -4.12 22.81 4.09
N THR A 209 -4.39 22.34 5.32
CA THR A 209 -5.76 22.22 5.84
C THR A 209 -6.53 23.54 5.76
N SER A 210 -5.90 24.67 6.07
CA SER A 210 -6.51 26.00 5.98
C SER A 210 -6.94 26.39 4.56
N ASP A 211 -6.17 26.01 3.56
CA ASP A 211 -6.47 26.27 2.15
C ASP A 211 -7.58 25.33 1.64
N CYS A 212 -7.61 24.08 2.11
CA CYS A 212 -8.71 23.15 1.84
C CYS A 212 -10.03 23.69 2.42
N VAL A 213 -10.02 24.12 3.68
CA VAL A 213 -11.20 24.73 4.34
C VAL A 213 -11.65 26.00 3.62
N ARG A 214 -10.71 26.87 3.20
CA ARG A 214 -11.04 28.07 2.42
C ARG A 214 -11.67 27.72 1.06
N ALA A 215 -11.30 26.57 0.49
CA ALA A 215 -11.87 26.06 -0.74
C ALA A 215 -13.19 25.27 -0.54
N GLY A 216 -13.81 25.31 0.65
CA GLY A 216 -15.08 24.62 0.93
C GLY A 216 -14.93 23.14 1.29
N TRP A 217 -13.77 22.71 1.78
CA TRP A 217 -13.54 21.33 2.17
C TRP A 217 -13.45 21.19 3.68
N ILE A 218 -14.36 20.42 4.26
CA ILE A 218 -14.44 20.14 5.70
C ILE A 218 -13.51 18.97 6.02
N ASP A 219 -12.54 19.20 6.90
CA ASP A 219 -11.67 18.15 7.44
C ASP A 219 -12.49 17.24 8.37
N GLN A 220 -12.55 15.96 8.01
CA GLN A 220 -13.15 14.90 8.81
C GLN A 220 -11.99 14.12 9.45
N PRO A 221 -11.72 14.33 10.75
CA PRO A 221 -10.71 13.54 11.42
C PRO A 221 -11.12 12.07 11.35
N PHE A 222 -10.18 11.19 11.02
CA PHE A 222 -10.43 9.77 11.25
C PHE A 222 -10.63 9.60 12.76
N ASN A 223 -11.81 9.11 13.15
CA ASN A 223 -12.04 8.57 14.48
C ASN A 223 -11.21 7.28 14.61
N GLN A 224 -9.89 7.42 14.63
CA GLN A 224 -9.02 6.37 15.12
C GLN A 224 -9.35 6.30 16.62
N ALA A 225 -9.79 5.14 17.09
CA ALA A 225 -9.85 4.89 18.52
C ALA A 225 -8.50 5.34 19.09
N GLU A 226 -8.52 6.31 20.02
CA GLU A 226 -7.29 6.81 20.61
C GLU A 226 -6.57 5.61 21.23
N ILE A 227 -5.47 5.20 20.59
CA ILE A 227 -4.60 4.17 21.15
C ILE A 227 -4.15 4.73 22.49
N SER A 228 -4.44 3.99 23.56
CA SER A 228 -4.13 4.46 24.90
C SER A 228 -2.63 4.77 25.01
N GLY A 229 -2.25 5.74 25.85
CA GLY A 229 -0.83 6.09 26.03
C GLY A 229 0.04 4.88 26.42
N ALA A 230 -0.54 3.89 27.10
CA ALA A 230 0.12 2.63 27.44
C ALA A 230 0.42 1.77 26.20
N GLU A 231 -0.52 1.63 25.28
CA GLU A 231 -0.35 0.88 24.03
C GLU A 231 0.63 1.58 23.08
N GLN A 232 0.60 2.92 22.99
CA GLN A 232 1.61 3.67 22.22
C GLN A 232 3.03 3.44 22.76
N GLN A 233 3.18 3.37 24.08
CA GLN A 233 4.47 3.10 24.70
C GLN A 233 4.92 1.67 24.41
N GLN A 234 4.01 0.69 24.45
CA GLN A 234 4.31 -0.70 24.06
C GLN A 234 4.73 -0.80 22.59
N LEU A 235 4.03 -0.13 21.68
CA LEU A 235 4.39 -0.05 20.26
C LEU A 235 5.78 0.56 20.06
N ARG A 236 6.12 1.65 20.76
CA ARG A 236 7.45 2.26 20.71
C ARG A 236 8.56 1.33 21.23
N VAL A 237 8.31 0.64 22.35
CA VAL A 237 9.24 -0.36 22.88
C VAL A 237 9.43 -1.51 21.88
N TRP A 238 8.35 -1.98 21.25
CA TRP A 238 8.41 -3.03 20.24
C TRP A 238 9.19 -2.59 18.98
N LEU A 239 8.90 -1.39 18.45
CA LEU A 239 9.57 -0.85 17.27
C LEU A 239 11.07 -0.61 17.50
N SER A 240 11.44 -0.14 18.70
CA SER A 240 12.84 0.08 19.06
C SER A 240 13.61 -1.24 19.28
N ALA A 241 12.96 -2.28 19.83
CA ALA A 241 13.54 -3.61 19.95
C ALA A 241 13.87 -4.24 18.59
N LYS A 242 13.05 -3.95 17.56
CA LYS A 242 13.21 -4.48 16.20
C LYS A 242 14.30 -3.79 15.36
N ARG A 243 14.78 -2.61 15.77
CA ARG A 243 15.85 -1.84 15.07
C ARG A 243 17.27 -2.25 15.46
N ARG A 244 17.47 -3.24 16.33
CA ARG A 244 18.82 -3.76 16.61
C ARG A 244 19.21 -4.76 15.51
N PRO A 245 20.34 -4.55 14.81
CA PRO A 245 20.83 -5.41 13.72
C PRO A 245 21.23 -6.81 14.20
#